data_AF-A0A6P1TUA9-F1
#
_entry.id   AF-A0A6P1TUA9-F1
#
_cell.length_a   1.000
_cell.length_b   1.000
_cell.length_c   1.000
_cell.angle_alpha   90.00
_cell.angle_beta   90.00
_cell.angle_gamma   90.00
#
_symmetry.space_group_name_H-M   'P 1'
#
loop_
_entity.id
_entity.type
_entity.pdbx_description
1 polymer ?
#
loop_
_entity_poly.entity_id
_entity_poly.type
_entity_poly.pdbx_seq_one_letter_code
_entity_poly.pdbx_strand_id
1 'polypeptide(L)'
;MFKNGKRILYLLTIIFILSQAGKVCIAESVYNFTKDSQSTYKGEEIFIFKDNVSEEDFKSNERPCYPEVKEVIIEKGVTFFDWDYLTKGYFPNVEMVNISNTVKKINSSGYYFYNGLKKLKTIHVEEDNAYYTSDKGCLFNKNKTVLIQYPIAQNNTSYSIPDTVTTITGNAFINAENLKSVTLGAKVNANQIGSIREQLKDINAFTVNSRNSSFRAIDGVLFT
;
A
#
# COMPACT_ATOMS: atom_id res chain seq x y z
N MET A 1 31.94 -17.57 -18.13
CA MET A 1 31.37 -17.68 -16.77
C MET A 1 30.57 -16.40 -16.48
N PHE A 2 29.32 -16.33 -16.95
CA PHE A 2 28.43 -15.19 -16.72
C PHE A 2 27.17 -15.73 -16.01
N LYS A 3 26.95 -15.30 -14.76
CA LYS A 3 25.75 -15.63 -13.97
C LYS A 3 24.81 -14.43 -13.93
N ASN A 4 23.70 -14.56 -14.64
CA ASN A 4 22.33 -14.17 -14.29
C ASN A 4 22.13 -13.01 -13.31
N GLY A 5 21.88 -11.81 -13.86
CA GLY A 5 21.08 -10.76 -13.22
C GLY A 5 19.83 -10.53 -14.05
N LYS A 6 18.72 -11.18 -13.68
CA LYS A 6 17.40 -10.96 -14.31
C LYS A 6 16.94 -9.53 -14.00
N ARG A 7 16.98 -8.71 -15.06
CA ARG A 7 16.20 -7.50 -15.34
C ARG A 7 15.01 -7.27 -14.39
N ILE A 8 15.15 -6.31 -13.49
CA ILE A 8 14.02 -5.56 -12.94
C ILE A 8 13.74 -4.46 -13.96
N LEU A 9 12.90 -4.78 -14.94
CA LEU A 9 12.36 -3.85 -15.93
C LEU A 9 10.84 -3.89 -15.75
N TYR A 10 10.37 -3.42 -14.59
CA TYR A 10 8.95 -3.16 -14.32
C TYR A 10 8.73 -1.64 -14.27
N LEU A 11 9.12 -0.97 -15.36
CA LEU A 11 8.74 0.41 -15.63
C LEU A 11 8.02 0.41 -16.99
N LEU A 12 6.72 0.70 -16.96
CA LEU A 12 5.94 1.20 -18.10
C LEU A 12 5.81 0.31 -19.36
N THR A 13 5.13 -0.84 -19.24
CA THR A 13 4.44 -1.45 -20.39
C THR A 13 2.98 -1.73 -20.07
N ILE A 14 2.22 -0.67 -19.84
CA ILE A 14 0.81 -0.65 -20.24
C ILE A 14 0.67 0.65 -21.06
N ILE A 15 0.14 0.52 -22.28
CA ILE A 15 -0.24 1.53 -23.28
C ILE A 15 0.54 1.43 -24.62
N PHE A 16 -0.24 1.27 -25.68
CA PHE A 16 0.01 1.14 -27.14
C PHE A 16 0.33 -0.25 -27.73
N ILE A 17 -0.72 -0.95 -28.18
CA ILE A 17 -0.69 -1.71 -29.44
C ILE A 17 -1.70 -1.08 -30.40
N LEU A 18 -1.20 -0.46 -31.47
CA LEU A 18 -1.98 -0.13 -32.66
C LEU A 18 -1.85 -1.29 -33.67
N SER A 19 -3.01 -1.83 -34.07
CA SER A 19 -3.40 -2.18 -35.45
C SER A 19 -2.31 -2.73 -36.39
N GLN A 20 -2.40 -4.01 -36.75
CA GLN A 20 -2.82 -4.46 -38.10
C GLN A 20 -3.38 -5.89 -38.05
N ALA A 21 -4.53 -6.08 -38.70
CA ALA A 21 -5.15 -7.34 -39.15
C ALA A 21 -5.19 -8.55 -38.19
N GLY A 22 -6.38 -8.80 -37.64
CA GLY A 22 -6.75 -10.11 -37.06
C GLY A 22 -7.13 -9.99 -35.59
N LYS A 23 -8.44 -9.92 -35.33
CA LYS A 23 -9.10 -9.91 -34.02
C LYS A 23 -8.27 -10.46 -32.86
N VAL A 24 -7.75 -9.56 -32.04
CA VAL A 24 -7.56 -9.81 -30.61
C VAL A 24 -8.39 -8.73 -29.89
N CYS A 25 -9.64 -9.05 -29.56
CA CYS A 25 -10.38 -8.28 -28.58
C CYS A 25 -9.83 -8.66 -27.20
N ILE A 26 -8.81 -7.96 -26.72
CA ILE A 26 -8.58 -7.89 -25.27
C ILE A 26 -9.55 -6.80 -24.81
N ALA A 27 -10.70 -7.21 -24.29
CA ALA A 27 -11.63 -6.27 -23.67
C ALA A 27 -10.89 -5.52 -22.56
N GLU A 28 -11.07 -4.21 -22.56
CA GLU A 28 -10.52 -3.22 -21.65
C GLU A 28 -10.87 -3.57 -20.20
N SER A 29 -10.01 -4.28 -19.46
CA SER A 29 -10.20 -4.50 -18.02
C SER A 29 -9.78 -3.27 -17.19
N VAL A 30 -9.89 -2.08 -17.75
CA VAL A 30 -9.35 -0.84 -17.21
C VAL A 30 -10.47 0.20 -17.09
N TYR A 31 -10.74 0.58 -15.86
CA TYR A 31 -11.61 1.70 -15.54
C TYR A 31 -10.78 2.95 -15.30
N ASN A 32 -10.95 3.95 -16.18
CA ASN A 32 -10.27 5.24 -16.05
C ASN A 32 -11.16 6.21 -15.30
N PHE A 33 -10.77 6.56 -14.07
CA PHE A 33 -11.49 7.52 -13.25
C PHE A 33 -10.91 8.93 -13.43
N THR A 34 -11.74 9.81 -13.95
CA THR A 34 -11.48 11.24 -14.13
C THR A 34 -12.60 12.04 -13.47
N LYS A 35 -12.37 13.34 -13.23
CA LYS A 35 -13.42 14.25 -12.70
C LYS A 35 -14.61 14.38 -13.65
N ASP A 36 -14.30 14.44 -14.94
CA ASP A 36 -15.24 14.84 -15.99
C ASP A 36 -15.88 13.66 -16.72
N SER A 37 -15.24 12.50 -16.69
CA SER A 37 -15.73 11.30 -17.37
C SER A 37 -15.72 10.11 -16.42
N GLN A 38 -16.93 9.66 -16.10
CA GLN A 38 -17.17 8.38 -15.48
C GLN A 38 -17.98 7.58 -16.47
N SER A 39 -17.28 6.89 -17.36
CA SER A 39 -17.85 5.69 -17.94
C SER A 39 -18.50 4.85 -16.84
N THR A 40 -19.57 4.13 -17.15
CA THR A 40 -20.13 3.17 -16.20
C THR A 40 -19.10 2.08 -15.94
N TYR A 41 -18.79 1.81 -14.67
CA TYR A 41 -17.98 0.65 -14.28
C TYR A 41 -18.72 -0.64 -14.66
N LYS A 42 -18.03 -1.55 -15.35
CA LYS A 42 -18.58 -2.79 -15.92
C LYS A 42 -17.92 -4.05 -15.37
N GLY A 43 -17.14 -3.93 -14.30
CA GLY A 43 -16.40 -5.06 -13.72
C GLY A 43 -14.94 -5.11 -14.14
N GLU A 44 -14.34 -3.94 -14.39
CA GLU A 44 -12.92 -3.83 -14.72
C GLU A 44 -12.04 -4.24 -13.53
N GLU A 45 -10.95 -4.95 -13.80
CA GLU A 45 -10.02 -5.43 -12.75
C GLU A 45 -8.98 -4.38 -12.35
N ILE A 46 -8.77 -3.35 -13.18
CA ILE A 46 -7.80 -2.29 -12.96
C ILE A 46 -8.55 -0.96 -12.87
N PHE A 47 -8.31 -0.21 -11.79
CA PHE A 47 -8.88 1.11 -11.59
C PHE A 47 -7.78 2.17 -11.59
N ILE A 48 -7.86 3.11 -12.51
CA ILE A 48 -6.84 4.15 -12.69
C ILE A 48 -7.41 5.50 -12.25
N PHE A 49 -6.82 6.09 -11.21
CA PHE A 49 -7.02 7.49 -10.87
C PHE A 49 -6.16 8.35 -11.80
N LYS A 50 -6.80 9.08 -12.70
CA LYS A 50 -6.11 9.98 -13.65
C LYS A 50 -6.03 11.43 -13.16
N ASP A 51 -6.96 11.80 -12.28
CA ASP A 51 -7.05 13.14 -11.71
C ASP A 51 -6.86 13.14 -10.19
N ASN A 52 -6.53 14.31 -9.68
CA ASN A 52 -6.63 14.64 -8.26
C ASN A 52 -8.10 14.70 -7.81
N VAL A 53 -8.67 13.60 -7.33
CA VAL A 53 -10.11 13.49 -7.00
C VAL A 53 -10.42 13.71 -5.51
N SER A 54 -11.68 14.05 -5.22
CA SER A 54 -12.28 14.15 -3.90
C SER A 54 -13.43 13.13 -3.73
N GLU A 55 -13.97 12.98 -2.52
CA GLU A 55 -15.11 12.06 -2.28
C GLU A 55 -16.37 12.44 -3.09
N GLU A 56 -16.57 13.74 -3.33
CA GLU A 56 -17.69 14.24 -4.14
C GLU A 56 -17.60 13.82 -5.61
N ASP A 57 -16.39 13.55 -6.11
CA ASP A 57 -16.18 13.13 -7.48
C ASP A 57 -16.74 11.73 -7.73
N PHE A 58 -17.02 10.91 -6.72
CA PHE A 58 -17.60 9.58 -6.93
C PHE A 58 -19.11 9.61 -7.27
N LYS A 59 -19.77 10.78 -7.21
CA LYS A 59 -21.14 11.07 -7.72
C LYS A 59 -22.23 10.04 -7.36
N SER A 60 -22.11 9.32 -6.24
CA SER A 60 -23.08 8.32 -5.81
C SER A 60 -23.77 8.72 -4.51
N ASN A 61 -25.10 8.53 -4.46
CA ASN A 61 -25.89 8.61 -3.22
C ASN A 61 -25.64 7.41 -2.27
N GLU A 62 -24.88 6.42 -2.75
CA GLU A 62 -24.48 5.21 -2.04
C GLU A 62 -22.95 5.17 -1.93
N ARG A 63 -22.41 4.31 -1.05
CA ARG A 63 -20.96 4.12 -0.92
C ARG A 63 -20.41 3.47 -2.20
N PRO A 64 -19.38 4.05 -2.87
CA PRO A 64 -18.74 3.43 -4.04
C PRO A 64 -18.22 2.02 -3.73
N CYS A 65 -18.34 1.11 -4.70
CA CYS A 65 -17.86 -0.26 -4.58
C CYS A 65 -17.48 -0.82 -5.95
N TYR A 66 -16.23 -1.27 -6.07
CA TYR A 66 -15.61 -1.81 -7.28
C TYR A 66 -15.07 -3.22 -6.98
N PRO A 67 -15.95 -4.22 -6.91
CA PRO A 67 -15.61 -5.54 -6.35
C PRO A 67 -14.65 -6.38 -7.20
N GLU A 68 -14.57 -6.13 -8.51
CA GLU A 68 -13.70 -6.89 -9.41
C GLU A 68 -12.28 -6.30 -9.47
N VAL A 69 -12.09 -5.08 -8.95
CA VAL A 69 -10.80 -4.40 -8.97
C VAL A 69 -9.80 -5.12 -8.08
N LYS A 70 -8.71 -5.55 -8.72
CA LYS A 70 -7.53 -6.17 -8.10
C LYS A 70 -6.34 -5.22 -8.07
N GLU A 71 -6.30 -4.22 -8.94
CA GLU A 71 -5.22 -3.26 -9.02
C GLU A 71 -5.74 -1.82 -9.06
N VAL A 72 -5.16 -0.96 -8.21
CA VAL A 72 -5.39 0.48 -8.24
C VAL A 72 -4.11 1.18 -8.70
N ILE A 73 -4.23 2.04 -9.71
CA ILE A 73 -3.13 2.84 -10.23
C ILE A 73 -3.42 4.32 -9.95
N ILE A 74 -2.48 4.99 -9.27
CA ILE A 74 -2.47 6.42 -9.08
C ILE A 74 -1.54 7.00 -10.15
N GLU A 75 -2.11 7.41 -11.28
CA GLU A 75 -1.37 7.70 -12.51
C GLU A 75 -0.50 8.97 -12.37
N LYS A 76 0.48 9.08 -13.27
CA LYS A 76 1.27 10.30 -13.45
C LYS A 76 0.35 11.49 -13.76
N GLY A 77 0.51 12.58 -13.01
CA GLY A 77 -0.35 13.75 -13.05
C GLY A 77 -1.15 13.92 -11.75
N VAL A 78 -1.45 12.81 -11.07
CA VAL A 78 -2.01 12.86 -9.71
C VAL A 78 -0.90 13.30 -8.74
N THR A 79 -1.20 14.33 -7.96
CA THR A 79 -0.29 14.98 -7.00
C THR A 79 -0.68 14.78 -5.55
N PHE A 80 -1.96 14.51 -5.28
CA PHE A 80 -2.43 14.09 -3.98
C PHE A 80 -3.39 12.91 -4.11
N PHE A 81 -3.43 12.06 -3.10
CA PHE A 81 -4.35 10.94 -3.04
C PHE A 81 -4.90 10.79 -1.63
N ASP A 82 -6.20 10.57 -1.51
CA ASP A 82 -6.80 10.19 -0.23
C ASP A 82 -6.76 8.67 -0.09
N TRP A 83 -5.92 8.18 0.83
CA TRP A 83 -5.76 6.76 1.11
C TRP A 83 -7.06 6.14 1.61
N ASP A 84 -7.98 6.96 2.12
CA ASP A 84 -9.23 6.47 2.68
C ASP A 84 -10.15 5.87 1.62
N TYR A 85 -9.98 6.16 0.33
CA TYR A 85 -10.68 5.43 -0.74
C TYR A 85 -10.38 3.93 -0.70
N LEU A 86 -9.14 3.57 -0.33
CA LEU A 86 -8.71 2.18 -0.20
C LEU A 86 -9.16 1.60 1.15
N THR A 87 -9.03 2.33 2.25
CA THR A 87 -9.37 1.81 3.59
C THR A 87 -10.90 1.70 3.78
N LYS A 88 -11.69 2.64 3.24
CA LYS A 88 -13.16 2.57 3.16
C LYS A 88 -13.64 1.43 2.23
N GLY A 89 -12.76 0.61 1.66
CA GLY A 89 -13.18 -0.60 0.96
C GLY A 89 -14.04 -0.33 -0.26
N TYR A 90 -13.80 0.80 -0.96
CA TYR A 90 -14.31 0.96 -2.32
C TYR A 90 -13.74 -0.13 -3.24
N PHE A 91 -12.59 -0.72 -2.87
CA PHE A 91 -11.92 -1.79 -3.61
C PHE A 91 -11.72 -3.02 -2.71
N PRO A 92 -12.77 -3.80 -2.41
CA PRO A 92 -12.71 -4.86 -1.39
C PRO A 92 -11.76 -6.02 -1.76
N ASN A 93 -11.40 -6.15 -3.04
CA ASN A 93 -10.51 -7.20 -3.55
C ASN A 93 -9.17 -6.67 -4.07
N VAL A 94 -8.80 -5.41 -3.76
CA VAL A 94 -7.53 -4.85 -4.22
C VAL A 94 -6.34 -5.63 -3.65
N GLU A 95 -5.47 -6.09 -4.55
CA GLU A 95 -4.26 -6.83 -4.23
C GLU A 95 -2.99 -5.99 -4.42
N MET A 96 -3.05 -5.00 -5.31
CA MET A 96 -1.91 -4.16 -5.69
C MET A 96 -2.31 -2.68 -5.79
N VAL A 97 -1.43 -1.80 -5.30
CA VAL A 97 -1.52 -0.35 -5.51
C VAL A 97 -0.24 0.16 -6.13
N ASN A 98 -0.34 0.88 -7.25
CA ASN A 98 0.78 1.51 -7.94
C ASN A 98 0.72 3.03 -7.78
N ILE A 99 1.81 3.64 -7.30
CA ILE A 99 1.90 5.07 -7.00
C ILE A 99 2.97 5.71 -7.88
N SER A 100 2.55 6.65 -8.74
CA SER A 100 3.46 7.37 -9.62
C SER A 100 4.37 8.36 -8.88
N ASN A 101 5.41 8.82 -9.57
CA ASN A 101 6.39 9.78 -9.07
C ASN A 101 5.83 11.21 -8.85
N THR A 102 4.66 11.53 -9.40
CA THR A 102 4.03 12.84 -9.23
C THR A 102 3.26 12.97 -7.92
N VAL A 103 2.96 11.86 -7.23
CA VAL A 103 2.22 11.88 -5.97
C VAL A 103 3.09 12.49 -4.86
N LYS A 104 2.69 13.67 -4.40
CA LYS A 104 3.40 14.46 -3.37
C LYS A 104 2.81 14.28 -1.99
N LYS A 105 1.52 13.93 -1.92
CA LYS A 105 0.79 13.86 -0.66
C LYS A 105 -0.20 12.70 -0.66
N ILE A 106 -0.14 11.88 0.36
CA ILE A 106 -1.14 10.87 0.71
C ILE A 106 -1.80 11.34 2.00
N ASN A 107 -3.10 11.63 1.94
CA ASN A 107 -3.90 11.90 3.13
C ASN A 107 -4.47 10.59 3.66
N SER A 108 -4.62 10.49 4.97
CA SER A 108 -5.49 9.49 5.58
C SER A 108 -6.05 10.08 6.86
N SER A 109 -7.35 9.96 7.06
CA SER A 109 -8.01 10.43 8.28
C SER A 109 -7.66 9.60 9.52
N GLY A 110 -7.06 8.43 9.32
CA GLY A 110 -6.80 7.49 10.40
C GLY A 110 -8.04 6.71 10.87
N TYR A 111 -9.22 6.92 10.26
CA TYR A 111 -10.43 6.19 10.64
C TYR A 111 -10.35 4.69 10.31
N TYR A 112 -10.78 3.88 11.28
CA TYR A 112 -10.69 2.42 11.27
C TYR A 112 -11.76 1.77 10.38
N PHE A 113 -11.49 1.66 9.09
CA PHE A 113 -12.30 0.85 8.20
C PHE A 113 -11.65 -0.52 8.02
N TYR A 114 -11.95 -1.43 8.94
CA TYR A 114 -11.30 -2.74 9.14
C TYR A 114 -11.31 -3.70 7.92
N ASN A 115 -11.90 -3.34 6.78
CA ASN A 115 -12.18 -4.28 5.70
C ASN A 115 -11.59 -3.92 4.33
N GLY A 116 -11.14 -2.69 4.09
CA GLY A 116 -10.80 -2.27 2.72
C GLY A 116 -9.54 -2.89 2.12
N LEU A 117 -8.52 -3.13 2.94
CA LEU A 117 -7.20 -3.60 2.48
C LEU A 117 -6.94 -5.10 2.72
N LYS A 118 -7.98 -5.90 3.01
CA LYS A 118 -7.85 -7.32 3.38
C LYS A 118 -7.17 -8.21 2.35
N LYS A 119 -7.15 -7.79 1.08
CA LYS A 119 -6.52 -8.52 -0.03
C LYS A 119 -5.20 -7.90 -0.48
N LEU A 120 -4.78 -6.78 0.10
CA LEU A 120 -3.61 -6.03 -0.35
C LEU A 120 -2.33 -6.81 -0.05
N LYS A 121 -1.61 -7.20 -1.11
CA LYS A 121 -0.36 -7.96 -1.07
C LYS A 121 0.87 -7.08 -1.26
N THR A 122 0.75 -6.00 -2.04
CA THR A 122 1.89 -5.16 -2.40
C THR A 122 1.47 -3.73 -2.73
N ILE A 123 2.35 -2.79 -2.39
CA ILE A 123 2.29 -1.39 -2.81
C ILE A 123 3.59 -1.10 -3.54
N HIS A 124 3.50 -0.57 -4.75
CA HIS A 124 4.64 -0.11 -5.53
C HIS A 124 4.64 1.40 -5.62
N VAL A 125 5.83 1.99 -5.52
CA VAL A 125 6.06 3.42 -5.70
C VAL A 125 7.18 3.56 -6.71
N GLU A 126 6.99 4.39 -7.72
CA GLU A 126 8.05 4.70 -8.69
C GLU A 126 9.31 5.23 -7.99
N GLU A 127 10.49 4.78 -8.46
CA GLU A 127 11.77 4.99 -7.75
C GLU A 127 12.12 6.46 -7.55
N ASP A 128 11.73 7.33 -8.47
CA ASP A 128 11.97 8.77 -8.48
C ASP A 128 10.89 9.59 -7.77
N ASN A 129 9.88 8.95 -7.14
CA ASN A 129 8.97 9.66 -6.25
C ASN A 129 9.77 10.32 -5.11
N ALA A 130 9.64 11.63 -4.95
CA ALA A 130 10.43 12.40 -3.97
C ALA A 130 9.92 12.31 -2.51
N TYR A 131 8.72 11.76 -2.30
CA TYR A 131 7.99 11.82 -1.03
C TYR A 131 7.75 10.45 -0.41
N TYR A 132 7.66 9.41 -1.23
CA TYR A 132 7.35 8.05 -0.83
C TYR A 132 8.34 7.05 -1.43
N THR A 133 8.39 5.86 -0.83
CA THR A 133 9.10 4.71 -1.39
C THR A 133 8.38 3.44 -0.98
N SER A 134 8.53 2.41 -1.81
CA SER A 134 8.18 1.04 -1.41
C SER A 134 9.43 0.28 -0.99
N ASP A 135 9.29 -0.59 0.00
CA ASP A 135 10.30 -1.59 0.34
C ASP A 135 9.61 -2.88 0.80
N LYS A 136 9.97 -4.01 0.18
CA LYS A 136 9.28 -5.31 0.37
C LYS A 136 7.75 -5.20 0.23
N GLY A 137 7.29 -4.36 -0.70
CA GLY A 137 5.87 -4.09 -0.96
C GLY A 137 5.18 -3.20 0.08
N CYS A 138 5.89 -2.73 1.12
CA CYS A 138 5.34 -1.84 2.15
C CYS A 138 5.55 -0.38 1.77
N LEU A 139 4.60 0.49 2.13
CA LEU A 139 4.67 1.92 1.86
C LEU A 139 5.38 2.66 3.00
N PHE A 140 6.35 3.49 2.63
CA PHE A 140 7.08 4.38 3.53
C PHE A 140 7.11 5.80 2.99
N ASN A 141 7.42 6.77 3.85
CA ASN A 141 7.95 8.04 3.36
C ASN A 141 9.32 7.83 2.68
N LYS A 142 9.78 8.79 1.86
CA LYS A 142 10.99 8.64 1.04
C LYS A 142 12.22 8.21 1.85
N ASN A 143 12.39 8.78 3.04
CA ASN A 143 13.54 8.54 3.91
C ASN A 143 13.42 7.23 4.73
N LYS A 144 12.34 6.44 4.55
CA LYS A 144 12.02 5.24 5.35
C LYS A 144 12.10 5.47 6.86
N THR A 145 11.69 6.66 7.32
CA THR A 145 11.57 6.99 8.74
C THR A 145 10.15 6.78 9.26
N VAL A 146 9.17 6.72 8.36
CA VAL A 146 7.77 6.45 8.67
C VAL A 146 7.30 5.25 7.87
N LEU A 147 6.90 4.18 8.56
CA LEU A 147 6.15 3.07 7.96
C LEU A 147 4.68 3.46 7.91
N ILE A 148 4.13 3.56 6.69
CA ILE A 148 2.79 4.07 6.43
C ILE A 148 1.79 2.92 6.32
N GLN A 149 2.12 1.88 5.55
CA GLN A 149 1.25 0.73 5.33
C GLN A 149 2.06 -0.55 5.08
N TYR A 150 1.80 -1.57 5.90
CA TYR A 150 2.16 -2.96 5.62
C TYR A 150 0.99 -3.64 4.87
N PRO A 151 1.22 -4.33 3.73
CA PRO A 151 0.17 -5.06 3.04
C PRO A 151 -0.20 -6.33 3.81
N ILE A 152 -1.41 -6.36 4.37
CA ILE A 152 -1.82 -7.38 5.34
C ILE A 152 -2.08 -8.75 4.74
N ALA A 153 -2.29 -8.84 3.42
CA ALA A 153 -2.45 -10.12 2.72
C ALA A 153 -1.11 -10.74 2.28
N GLN A 154 0.03 -10.20 2.73
CA GLN A 154 1.29 -10.89 2.58
C GLN A 154 1.28 -12.22 3.34
N ASN A 155 1.87 -13.27 2.75
CA ASN A 155 2.01 -14.58 3.37
C ASN A 155 3.14 -14.64 4.41
N ASN A 156 3.79 -13.51 4.69
CA ASN A 156 4.90 -13.43 5.63
C ASN A 156 4.38 -13.60 7.06
N THR A 157 4.95 -14.57 7.77
CA THR A 157 4.69 -14.79 9.20
C THR A 157 5.62 -13.97 10.10
N SER A 158 6.61 -13.30 9.51
CA SER A 158 7.53 -12.42 10.23
C SER A 158 7.84 -11.17 9.42
N TYR A 159 8.11 -10.07 10.12
CA TYR A 159 8.50 -8.81 9.50
C TYR A 159 9.51 -8.05 10.35
N SER A 160 10.58 -7.59 9.73
CA SER A 160 11.58 -6.74 10.39
C SER A 160 11.40 -5.30 9.93
N ILE A 161 11.01 -4.45 10.87
CA ILE A 161 10.89 -3.01 10.63
C ILE A 161 12.30 -2.44 10.43
N PRO A 162 12.58 -1.67 9.34
CA PRO A 162 13.90 -1.13 9.09
C PRO A 162 14.42 -0.25 10.22
N ASP A 163 15.75 -0.26 10.43
CA ASP A 163 16.41 0.50 11.50
C ASP A 163 16.26 2.03 11.38
N THR A 164 15.91 2.52 10.19
CA THR A 164 15.65 3.93 9.93
C THR A 164 14.29 4.40 10.44
N VAL A 165 13.34 3.47 10.66
CA VAL A 165 11.97 3.80 11.06
C VAL A 165 11.94 4.32 12.49
N THR A 166 11.40 5.51 12.66
CA THR A 166 11.11 6.14 13.94
C THR A 166 9.62 6.10 14.28
N THR A 167 8.76 6.00 13.26
CA THR A 167 7.31 6.10 13.39
C THR A 167 6.61 5.00 12.61
N ILE A 168 5.67 4.34 13.27
CA ILE A 168 4.74 3.36 12.71
C ILE A 168 3.36 4.01 12.82
N THR A 169 2.73 4.31 11.68
CA THR A 169 1.37 4.92 11.69
C THR A 169 0.39 3.99 12.42
N GLY A 170 -0.67 4.57 13.00
CA GLY A 170 -1.67 3.83 13.77
C GLY A 170 -2.44 2.75 12.99
N ASN A 171 -2.27 2.70 11.66
CA ASN A 171 -2.91 1.73 10.76
C ASN A 171 -1.91 0.94 9.90
N ALA A 172 -0.60 1.08 10.15
CA ALA A 172 0.42 0.40 9.37
C ALA A 172 0.21 -1.13 9.33
N PHE A 173 -0.12 -1.75 10.47
CA PHE A 173 -0.25 -3.22 10.62
C PHE A 173 -1.67 -3.68 11.00
N ILE A 174 -2.66 -2.80 10.94
CA ILE A 174 -4.02 -3.13 11.35
C ILE A 174 -4.54 -4.36 10.59
N ASN A 175 -4.98 -5.40 11.32
CA ASN A 175 -5.44 -6.69 10.76
C ASN A 175 -4.36 -7.49 10.00
N ALA A 176 -3.07 -7.33 10.33
CA ALA A 176 -2.00 -8.20 9.83
C ALA A 176 -2.04 -9.61 10.48
N GLU A 177 -3.15 -10.34 10.30
CA GLU A 177 -3.44 -11.61 10.99
C GLU A 177 -2.43 -12.74 10.69
N ASN A 178 -1.81 -12.70 9.50
CA ASN A 178 -0.78 -13.66 9.12
C ASN A 178 0.53 -13.45 9.89
N LEU A 179 0.78 -12.24 10.39
CA LEU A 179 2.04 -11.86 11.01
C LEU A 179 2.11 -12.40 12.43
N LYS A 180 3.10 -13.27 12.70
CA LYS A 180 3.29 -13.94 13.99
C LYS A 180 4.50 -13.44 14.76
N SER A 181 5.43 -12.74 14.11
CA SER A 181 6.56 -12.11 14.77
C SER A 181 6.99 -10.80 14.11
N VAL A 182 7.40 -9.83 14.93
CA VAL A 182 7.88 -8.53 14.45
C VAL A 182 9.19 -8.18 15.13
N THR A 183 10.18 -7.82 14.31
CA THR A 183 11.43 -7.23 14.80
C THR A 183 11.33 -5.72 14.77
N LEU A 184 11.48 -5.05 15.92
CA LEU A 184 11.58 -3.60 15.97
C LEU A 184 12.98 -3.13 15.56
N GLY A 185 13.03 -2.20 14.62
CA GLY A 185 14.28 -1.59 14.15
C GLY A 185 14.91 -0.68 15.21
N ALA A 186 16.19 -0.33 15.00
CA ALA A 186 17.00 0.41 15.96
C ALA A 186 16.42 1.77 16.42
N LYS A 187 15.65 2.48 15.60
CA LYS A 187 15.16 3.84 15.90
C LYS A 187 13.68 3.91 16.31
N VAL A 188 12.98 2.78 16.41
CA VAL A 188 11.59 2.76 16.89
C VAL A 188 11.58 3.16 18.36
N ASN A 189 10.93 4.28 18.69
CA ASN A 189 10.99 4.90 20.02
C ASN A 189 9.83 4.49 20.93
N ALA A 190 10.02 4.68 22.25
CA ALA A 190 9.07 4.28 23.29
C ALA A 190 7.65 4.86 23.10
N ASN A 191 7.50 6.04 22.49
CA ASN A 191 6.19 6.65 22.25
C ASN A 191 5.33 5.85 21.27
N GLN A 192 5.92 4.89 20.54
CA GLN A 192 5.19 4.00 19.64
C GLN A 192 4.51 2.82 20.36
N ILE A 193 4.75 2.61 21.66
CA ILE A 193 4.26 1.41 22.38
C ILE A 193 2.74 1.25 22.32
N GLY A 194 1.96 2.34 22.37
CA GLY A 194 0.51 2.29 22.26
C GLY A 194 0.07 1.76 20.88
N SER A 195 0.55 2.40 19.82
CA SER A 195 0.29 2.01 18.42
C SER A 195 0.70 0.57 18.13
N ILE A 196 1.86 0.13 18.64
CA ILE A 196 2.35 -1.24 18.48
C ILE A 196 1.41 -2.23 19.15
N ARG A 197 0.99 -1.97 20.40
CA ARG A 197 0.10 -2.86 21.16
C ARG A 197 -1.30 -2.96 20.54
N GLU A 198 -1.82 -1.87 20.00
CA GLU A 198 -3.16 -1.85 19.39
C GLU A 198 -3.19 -2.65 18.08
N GLN A 199 -2.17 -2.52 17.23
CA GLN A 199 -2.17 -3.11 15.90
C GLN A 199 -1.61 -4.53 15.85
N LEU A 200 -0.67 -4.87 16.73
CA LEU A 200 0.03 -6.17 16.74
C LEU A 200 -0.38 -7.04 17.93
N LYS A 201 -1.65 -6.95 18.34
CA LYS A 201 -2.21 -7.64 19.51
C LYS A 201 -2.16 -9.18 19.42
N ASP A 202 -2.18 -9.74 18.20
CA ASP A 202 -2.27 -11.18 17.94
C ASP A 202 -0.90 -11.80 17.59
N ILE A 203 0.19 -11.08 17.86
CA ILE A 203 1.54 -11.53 17.56
C ILE A 203 2.06 -12.49 18.62
N ASN A 204 2.83 -13.51 18.22
CA ASN A 204 3.38 -14.50 19.15
C ASN A 204 4.65 -14.01 19.83
N ALA A 205 5.47 -13.24 19.13
CA ALA A 205 6.75 -12.77 19.66
C ALA A 205 7.23 -11.46 19.00
N PHE A 206 7.75 -10.58 19.83
CA PHE A 206 8.60 -9.48 19.40
C PHE A 206 10.07 -9.87 19.49
N THR A 207 10.86 -9.40 18.53
CA THR A 207 12.30 -9.26 18.71
C THR A 207 12.67 -7.80 18.56
N VAL A 208 13.82 -7.40 19.10
CA VAL A 208 14.25 -6.00 19.08
C VAL A 208 15.68 -5.95 18.60
N ASN A 209 15.97 -5.06 17.65
CA ASN A 209 17.34 -4.80 17.20
C ASN A 209 18.20 -4.44 18.42
N SER A 210 19.40 -5.02 18.53
CA SER A 210 20.29 -4.80 19.67
C SER A 210 20.72 -3.34 19.88
N ARG A 211 20.57 -2.49 18.85
CA ARG A 211 20.84 -1.06 18.90
C ARG A 211 19.62 -0.22 19.29
N ASN A 212 18.45 -0.82 19.46
CA ASN A 212 17.27 -0.10 19.93
C ASN A 212 17.45 0.25 21.41
N SER A 213 17.42 1.53 21.72
CA SER A 213 17.61 2.05 23.08
C SER A 213 16.29 2.30 23.84
N SER A 214 15.15 2.07 23.19
CA SER A 214 13.80 2.31 23.75
C SER A 214 13.06 1.04 24.12
N PHE A 215 13.46 -0.11 23.57
CA PHE A 215 12.79 -1.37 23.78
C PHE A 215 13.79 -2.51 23.98
N ARG A 216 13.32 -3.57 24.63
CA ARG A 216 13.94 -4.89 24.65
C ARG A 216 12.86 -5.96 24.58
N ALA A 217 13.22 -7.13 24.06
CA ALA A 217 12.36 -8.30 24.10
C ALA A 217 12.97 -9.38 25.01
N ILE A 218 12.18 -9.93 25.92
CA ILE A 218 12.55 -11.08 26.77
C ILE A 218 11.53 -12.16 26.49
N ASP A 219 11.97 -13.32 26.00
CA ASP A 219 11.11 -14.45 25.62
C ASP A 219 9.93 -14.06 24.70
N GLY A 220 10.20 -13.13 23.75
CA GLY A 220 9.19 -12.63 22.82
C GLY A 220 8.29 -11.52 23.37
N VAL A 221 8.36 -11.19 24.65
CA VAL A 221 7.57 -10.14 25.29
C VAL A 221 8.30 -8.80 25.19
N LEU A 222 7.59 -7.75 24.74
CA LEU A 222 8.15 -6.42 24.53
C LEU A 222 8.10 -5.56 25.80
N PHE A 223 9.26 -5.02 26.20
CA PHE A 223 9.43 -4.10 27.32
C PHE A 223 10.03 -2.78 26.83
N THR A 224 9.68 -1.68 27.50
CA THR A 224 10.37 -0.38 27.41
C THR A 224 11.54 -0.33 28.38
#